data_AF-F4PLT1-F1
#
_entry.id   AF-F4PLT1-F1
#
_cell.length_a   1.000
_cell.length_b   1.000
_cell.length_c   1.000
_cell.angle_alpha   90.00
_cell.angle_beta   90.00
_cell.angle_gamma   90.00
#
_symmetry.space_group_name_H-M   'P 1'
#
loop_
_entity.id
_entity.type
_entity.pdbx_description
1 polymer ?
#
loop_
_entity_poly.entity_id
_entity_poly.type
_entity_poly.pdbx_seq_one_letter_code
_entity_poly.pdbx_strand_id
1 'polypeptide(L)'
;MSQQQQQQIDDNLLRSDQYPFVRLNRTFKVAAGIGMGIGMGMMLNLLGKKPYFTNPHYHVAFASALGYTSYISYDAQTYAYQRNFQILESYQDRVKRIEFINKAIGDLHVPHRSHSIPAEFKKLLVPEKIQHILCTGNLVSKDTLDYFKSLTHGVHIVRGDFDENTSFPDTKTVTLGQFKFGLCHGHQVVPWGDKAALSILQRQLDVDVLITGHTHNIEVYESNGKLFINPGSATGAYSITSQDVIPSFILMDVQGTTINVYIYKLIDGVVKVEKIDHTKAQ
;
A
#
# COMPACT_ATOMS: atom_id res chain seq x y z
N MET A 1 -14.67 -10.53 10.34
CA MET A 1 -15.62 -9.84 11.23
C MET A 1 -17.01 -10.36 10.93
N SER A 2 -17.78 -10.70 11.95
CA SER A 2 -19.17 -11.14 11.77
C SER A 2 -20.03 -9.97 11.27
N GLN A 3 -21.03 -10.23 10.42
CA GLN A 3 -21.91 -9.17 9.87
C GLN A 3 -22.55 -8.30 10.97
N GLN A 4 -22.80 -8.89 12.14
CA GLN A 4 -23.33 -8.20 13.32
C GLN A 4 -22.31 -7.25 13.96
N GLN A 5 -21.02 -7.60 13.99
CA GLN A 5 -19.97 -6.69 14.45
C GLN A 5 -19.75 -5.53 13.48
N GLN A 6 -19.87 -5.77 12.17
CA GLN A 6 -19.76 -4.71 11.17
C GLN A 6 -20.90 -3.69 11.32
N GLN A 7 -22.14 -4.17 11.46
CA GLN A 7 -23.31 -3.30 11.72
C GLN A 7 -23.19 -2.51 13.04
N GLN A 8 -22.67 -3.14 14.10
CA GLN A 8 -22.45 -2.45 15.38
C GLN A 8 -21.34 -1.40 15.31
N ILE A 9 -20.31 -1.62 14.50
CA ILE A 9 -19.24 -0.65 14.27
C ILE A 9 -19.77 0.51 13.43
N ASP A 10 -20.53 0.24 12.37
CA ASP A 10 -21.17 1.27 11.53
C ASP A 10 -22.14 2.14 12.34
N ASP A 11 -22.98 1.53 13.19
CA ASP A 11 -23.93 2.25 14.06
C ASP A 11 -23.23 3.10 15.13
N ASN A 12 -22.08 2.65 15.64
CA ASN A 12 -21.29 3.39 16.62
C ASN A 12 -20.43 4.50 15.98
N LEU A 13 -19.92 4.30 14.76
CA LEU A 13 -19.20 5.34 14.01
C LEU A 13 -20.15 6.49 13.67
N LEU A 14 -21.40 6.19 13.30
CA LEU A 14 -22.44 7.17 13.02
C LEU A 14 -22.95 7.94 14.26
N ARG A 15 -22.59 7.50 15.47
CA ARG A 15 -22.95 8.13 16.75
C ARG A 15 -21.86 9.04 17.33
N SER A 16 -20.63 9.00 16.83
CA SER A 16 -19.55 9.74 17.47
C SER A 16 -19.69 11.25 17.23
N ASP A 17 -19.48 12.03 18.28
CA ASP A 17 -19.56 13.50 18.31
C ASP A 17 -18.47 14.20 17.46
N GLN A 18 -17.73 13.46 16.64
CA GLN A 18 -16.67 13.96 15.75
C GLN A 18 -17.16 14.49 14.39
N TYR A 19 -18.46 14.39 14.09
CA TYR A 19 -19.00 14.82 12.80
C TYR A 19 -19.82 16.13 12.95
N PRO A 20 -19.42 17.23 12.30
CA PRO A 20 -20.00 18.56 12.54
C PRO A 20 -21.37 18.78 11.87
N PHE A 21 -21.93 17.77 11.20
CA PHE A 21 -23.20 17.89 10.48
C PHE A 21 -24.31 17.25 11.31
N VAL A 22 -24.91 18.07 12.17
CA VAL A 22 -26.10 17.74 12.96
C VAL A 22 -27.14 17.09 12.03
N ARG A 23 -27.39 15.79 12.20
CA ARG A 23 -28.56 15.13 11.59
C ARG A 23 -29.79 15.88 12.08
N LEU A 24 -30.42 16.68 11.23
CA LEU A 24 -31.77 17.16 11.51
C LEU A 24 -32.64 15.92 11.72
N ASN A 25 -33.23 15.81 12.91
CA ASN A 25 -34.10 14.69 13.25
C ASN A 25 -35.21 14.56 12.19
N ARG A 26 -35.49 13.35 11.69
CA ARG A 26 -36.48 13.07 10.63
C ARG A 26 -37.81 13.75 10.95
N THR A 27 -38.23 13.68 12.21
CA THR A 27 -39.44 14.30 12.73
C THR A 27 -39.43 15.82 12.59
N PHE A 28 -38.28 16.45 12.83
CA PHE A 28 -38.13 17.90 12.72
C PHE A 28 -38.21 18.38 11.26
N LYS A 29 -37.57 17.67 10.31
CA LYS A 29 -37.61 18.05 8.89
C LYS A 29 -39.02 17.88 8.29
N VAL A 30 -39.73 16.82 8.66
CA VAL A 30 -41.13 16.62 8.25
C VAL A 30 -42.05 17.66 8.90
N ALA A 31 -41.87 17.94 10.19
CA ALA A 31 -42.63 18.99 10.88
C ALA A 31 -42.40 20.38 10.26
N ALA A 32 -41.17 20.71 9.87
CA ALA A 32 -40.84 21.94 9.16
C ALA A 32 -41.55 22.02 7.80
N GLY A 33 -41.58 20.91 7.04
CA GLY A 33 -42.32 20.82 5.78
C GLY A 33 -43.83 21.04 5.93
N ILE A 34 -44.43 20.42 6.95
CA ILE A 34 -45.84 20.60 7.30
C ILE A 34 -46.12 22.06 7.69
N GLY A 35 -45.26 22.65 8.53
CA GLY A 35 -45.37 24.06 8.94
C GLY A 35 -45.32 25.04 7.76
N MET A 36 -44.39 24.81 6.82
CA MET A 36 -44.31 25.59 5.57
C MET A 36 -45.59 25.44 4.73
N GLY A 37 -46.19 24.25 4.66
CA GLY A 37 -47.45 24.03 3.96
C GLY A 37 -48.66 24.72 4.58
N ILE A 38 -48.76 24.75 5.90
CA ILE A 38 -49.81 25.52 6.59
C ILE A 38 -49.64 27.02 6.29
N GLY A 39 -48.41 27.52 6.32
CA GLY A 39 -48.07 28.92 5.98
C GLY A 39 -48.41 29.27 4.53
N MET A 40 -48.15 28.39 3.58
CA MET A 40 -48.54 28.58 2.17
C MET A 40 -50.06 28.68 2.00
N GLY A 41 -50.82 27.85 2.74
CA GLY A 41 -52.28 27.95 2.78
C GLY A 41 -52.77 29.30 3.33
N MET A 42 -52.10 29.84 4.36
CA MET A 42 -52.41 31.18 4.90
C MET A 42 -52.13 32.28 3.88
N MET A 43 -51.01 32.17 3.15
CA MET A 43 -50.63 33.14 2.12
C MET A 43 -51.64 33.18 0.97
N LEU A 44 -52.17 32.03 0.54
CA LEU A 44 -53.18 31.97 -0.51
C LEU A 44 -54.52 32.58 -0.06
N ASN A 45 -54.91 32.39 1.20
CA ASN A 45 -56.10 33.05 1.75
C ASN A 45 -55.92 34.58 1.82
N LEU A 46 -54.73 35.05 2.22
CA LEU A 46 -54.34 36.47 2.22
C LEU A 46 -54.41 37.10 0.82
N LEU A 47 -53.85 36.43 -0.20
CA LEU A 47 -53.90 36.88 -1.60
C LEU A 47 -55.34 36.98 -2.11
N GLY A 48 -56.23 36.12 -1.61
CA GLY A 48 -57.67 36.18 -1.88
C GLY A 48 -58.45 37.24 -1.08
N LYS A 49 -57.78 38.10 -0.30
CA LYS A 49 -58.39 39.05 0.66
C LYS A 49 -59.33 38.37 1.68
N LYS A 50 -59.05 37.11 2.04
CA LYS A 50 -59.82 36.33 3.01
C LYS A 50 -59.04 36.19 4.32
N PRO A 51 -59.73 36.02 5.47
CA PRO A 51 -59.08 35.69 6.74
C PRO A 51 -58.18 34.44 6.64
N TYR A 52 -57.16 34.36 7.49
CA TYR A 52 -56.08 33.37 7.39
C TYR A 52 -56.52 31.90 7.28
N PHE A 53 -57.59 31.49 7.96
CA PHE A 53 -58.04 30.09 8.06
C PHE A 53 -59.39 29.80 7.37
N THR A 54 -59.82 30.67 6.45
CA THR A 54 -61.17 30.58 5.87
C THR A 54 -61.39 29.30 5.06
N ASN A 55 -60.35 28.80 4.40
CA ASN A 55 -60.40 27.60 3.55
C ASN A 55 -59.49 26.50 4.12
N PRO A 56 -59.99 25.65 5.04
CA PRO A 56 -59.18 24.62 5.70
C PRO A 56 -58.59 23.60 4.71
N HIS A 57 -59.28 23.34 3.61
CA HIS A 57 -58.85 22.41 2.57
C HIS A 57 -57.51 22.82 1.92
N TYR A 58 -57.22 24.12 1.76
CA TYR A 58 -55.93 24.56 1.22
C TYR A 58 -54.78 24.29 2.20
N HIS A 59 -54.96 24.54 3.49
CA HIS A 59 -53.92 24.25 4.48
C HIS A 59 -53.60 22.76 4.55
N VAL A 60 -54.62 21.90 4.55
CA VAL A 60 -54.44 20.44 4.58
C VAL A 60 -53.76 19.93 3.30
N ALA A 61 -54.13 20.47 2.14
CA ALA A 61 -53.52 20.09 0.87
C ALA A 61 -52.03 20.48 0.79
N PHE A 62 -51.67 21.71 1.16
CA PHE A 62 -50.27 22.15 1.12
C PHE A 62 -49.43 21.54 2.25
N ALA A 63 -50.00 21.32 3.44
CA ALA A 63 -49.33 20.66 4.55
C ALA A 63 -48.96 19.20 4.20
N SER A 64 -49.88 18.46 3.58
CA SER A 64 -49.62 17.08 3.16
C SER A 64 -48.61 17.02 2.02
N ALA A 65 -48.75 17.89 1.01
CA ALA A 65 -47.82 17.96 -0.12
C ALA A 65 -46.39 18.31 0.31
N LEU A 66 -46.20 19.39 1.09
CA LEU A 66 -44.86 19.83 1.51
C LEU A 66 -44.26 18.95 2.62
N GLY A 67 -45.09 18.33 3.46
CA GLY A 67 -44.65 17.28 4.39
C GLY A 67 -44.10 16.07 3.63
N TYR A 68 -44.80 15.61 2.59
CA TYR A 68 -44.38 14.47 1.77
C TYR A 68 -43.11 14.74 0.95
N THR A 69 -42.99 15.92 0.31
CA THR A 69 -41.76 16.29 -0.41
C THR A 69 -40.56 16.45 0.53
N SER A 70 -40.79 16.98 1.73
CA SER A 70 -39.75 17.07 2.78
C SER A 70 -39.33 15.68 3.26
N TYR A 71 -40.25 14.72 3.33
CA TYR A 71 -39.95 13.34 3.64
C TYR A 71 -39.11 12.65 2.55
N ILE A 72 -39.53 12.72 1.28
CA ILE A 72 -38.76 12.13 0.16
C ILE A 72 -37.37 12.75 0.07
N SER A 73 -37.27 14.08 0.20
CA SER A 73 -35.96 14.76 0.15
C SER A 73 -35.04 14.35 1.29
N TYR A 74 -35.56 14.00 2.47
CA TYR A 74 -34.76 13.44 3.56
C TYR A 74 -34.19 12.06 3.21
N ASP A 75 -35.03 11.15 2.72
CA ASP A 75 -34.59 9.79 2.37
C ASP A 75 -33.59 9.82 1.20
N ALA A 76 -33.85 10.62 0.17
CA ALA A 76 -32.93 10.79 -0.96
C ALA A 76 -31.57 11.35 -0.53
N GLN A 77 -31.57 12.35 0.36
CA GLN A 77 -30.34 12.95 0.87
C GLN A 77 -29.56 11.96 1.75
N THR A 78 -30.25 11.20 2.61
CA THR A 78 -29.65 10.16 3.46
C THR A 78 -29.03 9.06 2.61
N TYR A 79 -29.73 8.60 1.58
CA TYR A 79 -29.23 7.59 0.64
C TYR A 79 -27.99 8.07 -0.12
N ALA A 80 -28.01 9.31 -0.62
CA ALA A 80 -26.86 9.91 -1.30
C ALA A 80 -25.63 9.99 -0.37
N TYR A 81 -25.83 10.37 0.90
CA TYR A 81 -24.76 10.40 1.89
C TYR A 81 -24.21 9.02 2.21
N GLN A 82 -25.07 8.03 2.47
CA GLN A 82 -24.65 6.65 2.73
C GLN A 82 -23.84 6.09 1.57
N ARG A 83 -24.29 6.32 0.33
CA ARG A 83 -23.58 5.90 -0.88
C ARG A 83 -22.21 6.57 -0.99
N ASN A 84 -22.13 7.89 -0.80
CA ASN A 84 -20.87 8.61 -0.87
C ASN A 84 -19.91 8.17 0.23
N PHE A 85 -20.41 7.88 1.42
CA PHE A 85 -19.61 7.38 2.53
C PHE A 85 -19.04 5.99 2.25
N GLN A 86 -19.87 5.04 1.79
CA GLN A 86 -19.40 3.72 1.38
C GLN A 86 -18.36 3.80 0.26
N ILE A 87 -18.54 4.72 -0.69
CA ILE A 87 -17.56 4.97 -1.74
C ILE A 87 -16.24 5.47 -1.12
N LEU A 88 -16.28 6.46 -0.23
CA LEU A 88 -15.09 7.00 0.44
C LEU A 88 -14.36 5.95 1.29
N GLU A 89 -15.09 5.12 2.04
CA GLU A 89 -14.50 3.99 2.77
C GLU A 89 -13.86 2.97 1.83
N SER A 90 -14.54 2.63 0.73
CA SER A 90 -13.97 1.73 -0.28
C SER A 90 -12.68 2.29 -0.90
N TYR A 91 -12.61 3.61 -1.09
CA TYR A 91 -11.39 4.28 -1.54
C TYR A 91 -10.30 4.28 -0.47
N GLN A 92 -10.63 4.53 0.80
CA GLN A 92 -9.66 4.42 1.90
C GLN A 92 -9.10 3.00 2.03
N ASP A 93 -9.95 1.97 1.92
CA ASP A 93 -9.51 0.57 1.98
C ASP A 93 -8.70 0.15 0.75
N ARG A 94 -8.97 0.72 -0.42
CA ARG A 94 -8.13 0.52 -1.62
C ARG A 94 -6.77 1.22 -1.49
N VAL A 95 -6.72 2.39 -0.87
CA VAL A 95 -5.47 3.12 -0.58
C VAL A 95 -4.67 2.42 0.53
N LYS A 96 -5.32 1.86 1.55
CA LYS A 96 -4.67 1.05 2.60
C LYS A 96 -4.16 -0.30 2.08
N ARG A 97 -4.79 -0.86 1.04
CA ARG A 97 -4.37 -2.08 0.32
C ARG A 97 -3.43 -1.81 -0.85
N ILE A 98 -2.64 -0.73 -0.82
CA ILE A 98 -1.43 -0.69 -1.63
C ILE A 98 -0.40 -1.55 -0.88
N GLU A 99 -0.58 -2.87 -0.96
CA GLU A 99 0.43 -3.85 -0.55
C GLU A 99 1.60 -3.68 -1.51
N PHE A 100 2.74 -3.21 -1.00
CA PHE A 100 3.91 -3.03 -1.84
C PHE A 100 4.64 -4.36 -1.92
N ILE A 101 4.47 -5.07 -3.04
CA ILE A 101 5.30 -6.22 -3.37
C ILE A 101 6.61 -5.69 -3.95
N ASN A 102 7.64 -5.75 -3.11
CA ASN A 102 8.98 -5.28 -3.40
C ASN A 102 9.89 -6.49 -3.60
N LYS A 103 10.63 -6.55 -4.71
CA LYS A 103 11.56 -7.64 -4.98
C LYS A 103 12.99 -7.19 -4.76
N ALA A 104 13.76 -7.92 -3.95
CA ALA A 104 15.20 -7.74 -3.83
C ALA A 104 15.93 -8.76 -4.71
N ILE A 105 16.78 -8.28 -5.63
CA ILE A 105 17.51 -9.12 -6.59
C ILE A 105 18.87 -8.51 -6.93
N GLY A 106 19.94 -9.29 -7.05
CA GLY A 106 21.22 -8.75 -7.50
C GLY A 106 22.26 -9.84 -7.74
N ASP A 107 23.51 -9.41 -7.95
CA ASP A 107 24.66 -10.29 -8.20
C ASP A 107 24.41 -11.27 -9.35
N LEU A 108 23.90 -10.74 -10.47
CA LEU A 108 23.52 -11.53 -11.64
C LEU A 108 24.75 -11.92 -12.48
N HIS A 109 25.69 -11.00 -12.65
CA HIS A 109 26.90 -11.16 -13.47
C HIS A 109 26.63 -11.71 -14.88
N VAL A 110 25.58 -11.23 -15.54
CA VAL A 110 25.25 -11.63 -16.91
C VAL A 110 25.88 -10.64 -17.89
N PRO A 111 26.80 -11.06 -18.79
CA PRO A 111 27.13 -12.44 -19.17
C PRO A 111 28.41 -13.03 -18.54
N HIS A 112 29.17 -12.27 -17.75
CA HIS A 112 30.52 -12.67 -17.32
C HIS A 112 30.62 -13.97 -16.52
N ARG A 113 29.63 -14.27 -15.66
CA ARG A 113 29.64 -15.47 -14.79
C ARG A 113 28.40 -16.35 -14.96
N SER A 114 27.34 -15.85 -15.57
CA SER A 114 26.13 -16.62 -15.85
C SER A 114 25.51 -16.20 -17.17
N HIS A 115 24.88 -17.15 -17.86
CA HIS A 115 24.22 -16.92 -19.14
C HIS A 115 22.86 -16.24 -18.99
N SER A 116 22.07 -16.60 -17.97
CA SER A 116 20.76 -15.97 -17.73
C SER A 116 20.16 -16.36 -16.38
N ILE A 117 19.17 -15.59 -15.91
CA ILE A 117 18.34 -15.95 -14.76
C ILE A 117 17.64 -17.31 -15.02
N PRO A 118 17.63 -18.25 -14.06
CA PRO A 118 16.96 -19.54 -14.20
C PRO A 118 15.51 -19.43 -14.69
N ALA A 119 15.09 -20.35 -15.55
CA ALA A 119 13.75 -20.33 -16.16
C ALA A 119 12.64 -20.38 -15.12
N GLU A 120 12.81 -21.15 -14.05
CA GLU A 120 11.84 -21.22 -12.95
C GLU A 120 11.64 -19.88 -12.25
N PHE A 121 12.70 -19.07 -12.14
CA PHE A 121 12.60 -17.72 -11.57
C PHE A 121 11.97 -16.73 -12.56
N LYS A 122 12.23 -16.86 -13.86
CA LYS A 122 11.58 -16.05 -14.90
C LYS A 122 10.06 -16.25 -14.92
N LYS A 123 9.56 -17.46 -14.68
CA LYS A 123 8.11 -17.74 -14.57
C LYS A 123 7.45 -17.02 -13.38
N LEU A 124 8.21 -16.81 -12.31
CA LEU A 124 7.74 -16.08 -11.11
C LEU A 124 7.81 -14.55 -11.30
N LEU A 125 8.64 -14.08 -12.24
CA LEU A 125 8.78 -12.68 -12.65
C LEU A 125 7.69 -12.31 -13.65
N VAL A 126 6.44 -12.25 -13.17
CA VAL A 126 5.30 -11.81 -13.98
C VAL A 126 5.15 -10.29 -13.88
N PRO A 127 5.03 -9.56 -15.01
CA PRO A 127 4.68 -8.13 -15.03
C PRO A 127 3.41 -7.84 -14.21
N GLU A 128 3.25 -6.60 -13.75
CA GLU A 128 2.10 -6.07 -12.99
C GLU A 128 1.91 -6.59 -11.56
N LYS A 129 2.58 -7.68 -11.14
CA LYS A 129 2.56 -8.15 -9.75
C LYS A 129 3.59 -7.48 -8.85
N ILE A 130 4.66 -6.94 -9.42
CA ILE A 130 5.79 -6.35 -8.67
C ILE A 130 5.75 -4.84 -8.86
N GLN A 131 5.66 -4.10 -7.75
CA GLN A 131 5.61 -2.63 -7.79
C GLN A 131 7.01 -2.03 -7.80
N HIS A 132 7.92 -2.55 -6.97
CA HIS A 132 9.31 -2.07 -6.92
C HIS A 132 10.31 -3.21 -7.03
N ILE A 133 11.40 -2.97 -7.74
CA ILE A 133 12.58 -3.82 -7.78
C ILE A 133 13.72 -3.08 -7.11
N LEU A 134 14.26 -3.67 -6.05
CA LEU A 134 15.41 -3.19 -5.30
C LEU A 134 16.61 -4.07 -5.67
N CYS A 135 17.57 -3.50 -6.38
CA CYS A 135 18.69 -4.23 -6.94
C CYS A 135 20.02 -3.83 -6.32
N THR A 136 20.76 -4.82 -5.81
CA THR A 136 22.06 -4.62 -5.15
C THR A 136 23.21 -4.37 -6.13
N GLY A 137 22.99 -4.54 -7.44
CA GLY A 137 24.00 -4.28 -8.48
C GLY A 137 24.53 -5.55 -9.14
N ASN A 138 25.66 -5.42 -9.85
CA ASN A 138 26.28 -6.46 -10.67
C ASN A 138 25.35 -7.01 -11.75
N LEU A 139 24.69 -6.08 -12.46
CA LEU A 139 23.78 -6.34 -13.57
C LEU A 139 24.55 -6.64 -14.85
N VAL A 140 25.75 -6.05 -14.99
CA VAL A 140 26.75 -6.22 -16.07
C VAL A 140 26.27 -5.88 -17.49
N SER A 141 24.99 -6.02 -17.84
CA SER A 141 24.45 -5.74 -19.17
C SER A 141 23.25 -4.80 -19.16
N LYS A 142 23.16 -3.95 -20.19
CA LYS A 142 22.00 -3.08 -20.45
C LYS A 142 20.73 -3.89 -20.70
N ASP A 143 20.84 -5.07 -21.31
CA ASP A 143 19.71 -5.95 -21.58
C ASP A 143 19.00 -6.40 -20.29
N THR A 144 19.77 -6.67 -19.24
CA THR A 144 19.22 -7.03 -17.91
C THR A 144 18.48 -5.85 -17.28
N LEU A 145 19.02 -4.63 -17.44
CA LEU A 145 18.37 -3.41 -16.99
C LEU A 145 17.04 -3.17 -17.73
N ASP A 146 17.05 -3.31 -19.06
CA ASP A 146 15.86 -3.12 -19.89
C ASP A 146 14.80 -4.18 -19.60
N TYR A 147 15.21 -5.43 -19.29
CA TYR A 147 14.32 -6.46 -18.77
C TYR A 147 13.64 -6.03 -17.45
N PHE A 148 14.38 -5.54 -16.46
CA PHE A 148 13.75 -5.07 -15.21
C PHE A 148 12.83 -3.86 -15.40
N LYS A 149 13.18 -2.94 -16.30
CA LYS A 149 12.31 -1.81 -16.65
C LYS A 149 11.01 -2.24 -17.35
N SER A 150 11.04 -3.37 -18.08
CA SER A 150 9.83 -3.93 -18.68
C SER A 150 8.90 -4.61 -17.66
N LEU A 151 9.44 -5.04 -16.51
CA LEU A 151 8.64 -5.65 -15.43
C LEU A 151 7.92 -4.60 -14.57
N THR A 152 8.58 -3.49 -14.26
CA THR A 152 8.00 -2.40 -13.45
C THR A 152 8.66 -1.06 -13.71
N HIS A 153 7.94 0.03 -13.41
CA HIS A 153 8.47 1.39 -13.42
C HIS A 153 9.32 1.71 -12.17
N GLY A 154 9.14 0.98 -11.07
CA GLY A 154 9.81 1.21 -9.79
C GLY A 154 11.16 0.50 -9.64
N VAL A 155 12.11 0.69 -10.56
CA VAL A 155 13.42 0.02 -10.52
C VAL A 155 14.46 0.89 -9.80
N HIS A 156 15.04 0.36 -8.72
CA HIS A 156 16.08 1.00 -7.91
C HIS A 156 17.34 0.14 -7.93
N ILE A 157 18.44 0.68 -8.43
CA ILE A 157 19.71 -0.03 -8.59
C ILE A 157 20.80 0.76 -7.87
N VAL A 158 21.71 0.04 -7.23
CA VAL A 158 22.99 0.57 -6.75
C VAL A 158 24.14 -0.06 -7.51
N ARG A 159 25.30 0.60 -7.47
CA ARG A 159 26.47 0.22 -8.24
C ARG A 159 27.19 -0.98 -7.63
N GLY A 160 27.28 -2.07 -8.39
CA GLY A 160 28.18 -3.19 -8.11
C GLY A 160 29.63 -2.90 -8.46
N ASP A 161 30.54 -3.69 -7.93
CA ASP A 161 31.99 -3.60 -8.20
C ASP A 161 32.34 -3.94 -9.67
N PHE A 162 31.52 -4.76 -10.33
CA PHE A 162 31.66 -5.13 -11.75
C PHE A 162 30.70 -4.39 -12.68
N ASP A 163 29.93 -3.41 -12.18
CA ASP A 163 29.08 -2.59 -13.05
C ASP A 163 29.89 -1.48 -13.72
N GLU A 164 29.93 -1.52 -15.06
CA GLU A 164 30.60 -0.51 -15.88
C GLU A 164 29.87 0.84 -15.89
N ASN A 165 28.56 0.84 -15.62
CA ASN A 165 27.75 2.05 -15.64
C ASN A 165 28.00 2.89 -14.38
N THR A 166 28.76 3.98 -14.54
CA THR A 166 29.09 4.94 -13.49
C THR A 166 27.92 5.83 -13.06
N SER A 167 26.77 5.75 -13.75
CA SER A 167 25.57 6.54 -13.41
C SER A 167 24.83 5.98 -12.19
N PHE A 168 25.12 4.74 -11.78
CA PHE A 168 24.48 4.14 -10.62
C PHE A 168 25.09 4.66 -9.31
N PRO A 169 24.28 5.00 -8.31
CA PRO A 169 24.77 5.45 -7.01
C PRO A 169 25.33 4.27 -6.20
N ASP A 170 26.33 4.50 -5.35
CA ASP A 170 26.89 3.46 -4.47
C ASP A 170 25.91 3.03 -3.37
N THR A 171 25.12 3.97 -2.88
CA THR A 171 24.05 3.74 -1.89
C THR A 171 22.78 4.46 -2.31
N LYS A 172 21.61 3.87 -2.04
CA LYS A 172 20.32 4.49 -2.33
C LYS A 172 19.32 4.23 -1.22
N THR A 173 18.61 5.26 -0.79
CA THR A 173 17.50 5.12 0.16
C THR A 173 16.17 5.27 -0.55
N VAL A 174 15.21 4.41 -0.24
CA VAL A 174 13.86 4.40 -0.83
C VAL A 174 12.84 4.20 0.27
N THR A 175 11.83 5.07 0.35
CA THR A 175 10.74 4.92 1.33
C THR A 175 9.56 4.24 0.66
N LEU A 176 9.14 3.08 1.18
CA LEU A 176 8.02 2.29 0.67
C LEU A 176 7.08 1.99 1.85
N GLY A 177 5.87 2.54 1.80
CA GLY A 177 4.96 2.50 2.95
C GLY A 177 5.55 3.21 4.18
N GLN A 178 5.54 2.54 5.33
CA GLN A 178 6.11 3.06 6.60
C GLN A 178 7.58 2.67 6.83
N PHE A 179 8.20 2.02 5.85
CA PHE A 179 9.57 1.53 5.95
C PHE A 179 10.50 2.32 5.05
N LYS A 180 11.67 2.66 5.59
CA LYS A 180 12.77 3.21 4.81
C LYS A 180 13.76 2.10 4.47
N PHE A 181 13.96 1.85 3.20
CA PHE A 181 14.89 0.85 2.67
C PHE A 181 16.21 1.51 2.30
N GLY A 182 17.33 0.91 2.70
CA GLY A 182 18.67 1.25 2.25
C GLY A 182 19.19 0.16 1.32
N LEU A 183 19.76 0.57 0.20
CA LEU A 183 20.43 -0.29 -0.77
C LEU A 183 21.91 0.04 -0.79
N CYS A 184 22.74 -0.99 -0.78
CA CYS A 184 24.17 -0.93 -1.02
C CYS A 184 24.61 -2.26 -1.65
N HIS A 185 25.62 -2.25 -2.51
CA HIS A 185 26.14 -3.52 -3.03
C HIS A 185 26.82 -4.35 -1.93
N GLY A 186 27.58 -3.70 -1.04
CA GLY A 186 28.23 -4.36 0.10
C GLY A 186 29.73 -4.62 -0.08
N HIS A 187 30.28 -4.40 -1.28
CA HIS A 187 31.74 -4.45 -1.50
C HIS A 187 32.48 -3.36 -0.72
N GLN A 188 31.77 -2.26 -0.41
CA GLN A 188 32.25 -1.12 0.37
C GLN A 188 32.29 -1.40 1.88
N VAL A 189 31.59 -2.44 2.36
CA VAL A 189 31.47 -2.74 3.79
C VAL A 189 32.60 -3.68 4.18
N VAL A 190 33.58 -3.18 4.93
CA VAL A 190 34.74 -3.95 5.37
C VAL A 190 34.71 -4.11 6.91
N PRO A 191 34.79 -5.34 7.46
CA PRO A 191 34.90 -6.61 6.75
C PRO A 191 33.62 -7.03 6.01
N TRP A 192 33.77 -7.78 4.91
CA TRP A 192 32.62 -8.21 4.09
C TRP A 192 31.65 -9.07 4.89
N GLY A 193 30.38 -8.68 4.90
CA GLY A 193 29.32 -9.39 5.63
C GLY A 193 29.39 -9.26 7.15
N ASP A 194 30.26 -8.40 7.70
CA ASP A 194 30.32 -8.19 9.15
C ASP A 194 29.06 -7.47 9.66
N LYS A 195 28.41 -8.07 10.68
CA LYS A 195 27.13 -7.58 11.21
C LYS A 195 27.26 -6.23 11.91
N ALA A 196 28.41 -5.96 12.53
CA ALA A 196 28.65 -4.68 13.18
C ALA A 196 28.86 -3.56 12.13
N ALA A 197 29.65 -3.82 11.09
CA ALA A 197 29.86 -2.91 9.97
C ALA A 197 28.55 -2.61 9.21
N LEU A 198 27.73 -3.63 8.95
CA LEU A 198 26.39 -3.45 8.37
C LEU A 198 25.48 -2.61 9.28
N SER A 199 25.56 -2.82 10.59
CA SER A 199 24.79 -2.02 11.57
C SER A 199 25.26 -0.57 11.62
N ILE A 200 26.53 -0.27 11.33
CA ILE A 200 27.03 1.10 11.20
C ILE A 200 26.45 1.75 9.93
N LEU A 201 26.50 1.03 8.79
CA LEU A 201 25.94 1.51 7.53
C LEU A 201 24.43 1.77 7.64
N GLN A 202 23.68 0.88 8.28
CA GLN A 202 22.24 1.04 8.53
C GLN A 202 21.94 2.32 9.31
N ARG A 203 22.72 2.62 10.36
CA ARG A 203 22.57 3.85 11.15
C ARG A 203 22.97 5.09 10.37
N GLN A 204 24.02 5.01 9.55
CA GLN A 204 24.46 6.12 8.71
C GLN A 204 23.40 6.51 7.66
N LEU A 205 22.74 5.53 7.06
CA LEU A 205 21.66 5.76 6.09
C LEU A 205 20.31 6.05 6.77
N ASP A 206 20.20 5.79 8.06
CA ASP A 206 18.98 5.92 8.87
C ASP A 206 17.82 5.14 8.24
N VAL A 207 17.98 3.82 8.08
CA VAL A 207 17.00 2.97 7.36
C VAL A 207 16.40 1.90 8.27
N ASP A 208 15.16 1.48 8.02
CA ASP A 208 14.53 0.38 8.75
C ASP A 208 14.99 -0.99 8.23
N VAL A 209 15.18 -1.07 6.92
CA VAL A 209 15.61 -2.28 6.22
C VAL A 209 16.87 -1.97 5.44
N LEU A 210 17.97 -2.68 5.70
CA LEU A 210 19.20 -2.58 4.93
C LEU A 210 19.32 -3.80 4.00
N ILE A 211 19.48 -3.55 2.70
CA ILE A 211 19.65 -4.56 1.67
C ILE A 211 21.08 -4.48 1.12
N THR A 212 21.84 -5.56 1.25
CA THR A 212 23.22 -5.69 0.77
C THR A 212 23.43 -6.97 -0.03
N GLY A 213 24.37 -7.00 -0.97
CA GLY A 213 24.76 -8.19 -1.74
C GLY A 213 26.22 -8.59 -1.49
N HIS A 214 26.97 -8.82 -2.57
CA HIS A 214 28.40 -9.09 -2.63
C HIS A 214 28.84 -10.48 -2.12
N THR A 215 28.31 -10.95 -0.98
CA THR A 215 28.72 -12.25 -0.42
C THR A 215 28.14 -13.44 -1.19
N HIS A 216 27.13 -13.21 -2.03
CA HIS A 216 26.31 -14.20 -2.74
C HIS A 216 25.61 -15.22 -1.81
N ASN A 217 25.65 -15.00 -0.49
CA ASN A 217 24.95 -15.83 0.49
C ASN A 217 23.63 -15.17 0.88
N ILE A 218 22.55 -15.90 0.69
CA ILE A 218 21.23 -15.51 1.15
C ILE A 218 21.23 -15.45 2.69
N GLU A 219 20.97 -14.28 3.26
CA GLU A 219 20.86 -14.09 4.71
C GLU A 219 19.75 -13.08 5.01
N VAL A 220 18.87 -13.41 5.95
CA VAL A 220 17.85 -12.48 6.46
C VAL A 220 17.89 -12.59 7.98
N TYR A 221 18.14 -11.48 8.66
CA TYR A 221 18.17 -11.44 10.12
C TYR A 221 17.70 -10.09 10.65
N GLU A 222 17.22 -10.11 11.88
CA GLU A 222 16.85 -8.91 12.62
C GLU A 222 17.93 -8.59 13.66
N SER A 223 18.29 -7.30 13.77
CA SER A 223 19.20 -6.80 14.78
C SER A 223 18.77 -5.42 15.24
N ASN A 224 18.62 -5.22 16.56
CA ASN A 224 18.16 -3.97 17.16
C ASN A 224 16.84 -3.43 16.59
N GLY A 225 15.88 -4.31 16.28
CA GLY A 225 14.59 -3.92 15.69
C GLY A 225 14.68 -3.45 14.24
N LYS A 226 15.81 -3.68 13.57
CA LYS A 226 16.08 -3.36 12.16
C LYS A 226 16.31 -4.64 11.37
N LEU A 227 15.87 -4.64 10.11
CA LEU A 227 15.92 -5.81 9.24
C LEU A 227 17.11 -5.73 8.29
N PHE A 228 17.91 -6.79 8.25
CA PHE A 228 19.05 -6.90 7.35
C PHE A 228 18.78 -8.02 6.36
N ILE A 229 18.94 -7.70 5.07
CA ILE A 229 18.58 -8.59 3.97
C ILE A 229 19.74 -8.67 2.99
N ASN A 230 20.15 -9.91 2.69
CA ASN A 230 20.98 -10.22 1.56
C ASN A 230 20.24 -11.20 0.66
N PRO A 231 19.84 -10.79 -0.57
CA PRO A 231 19.08 -11.64 -1.48
C PRO A 231 19.90 -12.78 -2.11
N GLY A 232 21.22 -12.82 -1.88
CA GLY A 232 22.13 -13.74 -2.56
C GLY A 232 22.28 -13.40 -4.04
N SER A 233 22.82 -14.36 -4.81
CA SER A 233 22.93 -14.23 -6.27
C SER A 233 21.72 -14.86 -6.96
N ALA A 234 21.03 -14.09 -7.79
CA ALA A 234 19.86 -14.56 -8.54
C ALA A 234 20.19 -15.65 -9.58
N THR A 235 21.44 -15.68 -10.04
CA THR A 235 21.94 -16.61 -11.06
C THR A 235 22.76 -17.75 -10.47
N GLY A 236 23.10 -17.70 -9.17
CA GLY A 236 24.07 -18.60 -8.58
C GLY A 236 25.50 -18.33 -9.06
N ALA A 237 25.83 -17.08 -9.39
CA ALA A 237 27.15 -16.72 -9.87
C ALA A 237 28.23 -17.05 -8.82
N TYR A 238 29.39 -17.50 -9.28
CA TYR A 238 30.54 -17.77 -8.42
C TYR A 238 30.90 -16.54 -7.58
N SER A 239 31.19 -16.75 -6.29
CA SER A 239 31.77 -15.75 -5.39
C SER A 239 33.08 -16.27 -4.78
N ILE A 240 34.00 -15.37 -4.46
CA ILE A 240 35.24 -15.72 -3.76
C ILE A 240 34.94 -16.16 -2.32
N THR A 241 33.86 -15.66 -1.72
CA THR A 241 33.49 -15.96 -0.33
C THR A 241 32.78 -17.30 -0.15
N SER A 242 32.21 -17.86 -1.23
CA SER A 242 31.34 -19.04 -1.16
C SER A 242 31.53 -19.93 -2.38
N GLN A 243 31.89 -21.19 -2.16
CA GLN A 243 32.09 -22.17 -3.23
C GLN A 243 30.76 -22.70 -3.80
N ASP A 244 29.75 -22.91 -2.96
CA ASP A 244 28.43 -23.42 -3.35
C ASP A 244 27.37 -22.32 -3.26
N VAL A 245 27.20 -21.58 -4.36
CA VAL A 245 26.21 -20.51 -4.43
C VAL A 245 24.89 -21.05 -4.98
N ILE A 246 23.86 -21.04 -4.13
CA ILE A 246 22.50 -21.43 -4.51
C ILE A 246 21.79 -20.22 -5.15
N PRO A 247 21.26 -20.32 -6.38
CA PRO A 247 20.48 -19.25 -6.97
C PRO A 247 19.30 -18.87 -6.08
N SER A 248 19.20 -17.60 -5.71
CA SER A 248 18.18 -17.12 -4.79
C SER A 248 17.76 -15.68 -5.03
N PHE A 249 16.54 -15.35 -4.61
CA PHE A 249 16.05 -13.97 -4.57
C PHE A 249 15.03 -13.82 -3.46
N ILE A 250 14.70 -12.57 -3.11
CA ILE A 250 13.74 -12.28 -2.05
C ILE A 250 12.57 -11.47 -2.62
N LEU A 251 11.36 -11.82 -2.17
CA LEU A 251 10.15 -11.03 -2.36
C LEU A 251 9.69 -10.56 -0.99
N MET A 252 9.42 -9.27 -0.86
CA MET A 252 8.93 -8.64 0.35
C MET A 252 7.54 -8.11 0.07
N ASP A 253 6.61 -8.41 0.95
CA ASP A 253 5.27 -7.84 0.96
C ASP A 253 5.17 -6.93 2.17
N VAL A 254 5.08 -5.62 1.91
CA VAL A 254 5.05 -4.57 2.92
C VAL A 254 3.61 -4.13 3.16
N GLN A 255 3.11 -4.41 4.37
CA GLN A 255 1.75 -4.09 4.78
C GLN A 255 1.78 -3.26 6.07
N GLY A 256 1.51 -1.96 5.96
CA GLY A 256 1.51 -1.05 7.11
C GLY A 256 2.87 -1.04 7.83
N THR A 257 2.90 -1.59 9.05
CA THR A 257 4.09 -1.73 9.90
C THR A 257 4.69 -3.14 9.91
N THR A 258 4.25 -4.02 9.00
CA THR A 258 4.72 -5.40 8.88
C THR A 258 5.35 -5.66 7.51
N ILE A 259 6.37 -6.52 7.47
CA ILE A 259 7.01 -7.01 6.25
C ILE A 259 7.00 -8.54 6.30
N ASN A 260 6.35 -9.16 5.31
CA ASN A 260 6.49 -10.59 5.03
C ASN A 260 7.62 -10.77 4.02
N VAL A 261 8.68 -11.47 4.40
CA VAL A 261 9.86 -11.75 3.56
C VAL A 261 9.78 -13.20 3.07
N TYR A 262 9.67 -13.38 1.77
CA TYR A 262 9.66 -14.67 1.08
C TYR A 262 11.00 -14.89 0.40
N ILE A 263 11.73 -15.91 0.83
CA ILE A 263 13.04 -16.30 0.31
C ILE A 263 12.84 -17.44 -0.68
N TYR A 264 13.22 -17.21 -1.93
CA TYR A 264 13.17 -18.23 -2.99
C TYR A 264 14.57 -18.77 -3.23
N LYS A 265 14.75 -20.09 -3.12
CA LYS A 265 16.02 -20.79 -3.39
C LYS A 265 15.78 -21.86 -4.45
N LEU A 266 16.71 -22.00 -5.40
CA LEU A 266 16.66 -23.06 -6.41
C LEU A 266 17.61 -24.20 -6.01
N ILE A 267 17.05 -25.29 -5.50
CA ILE A 267 17.82 -26.47 -5.05
C ILE A 267 17.40 -27.65 -5.93
N ASP A 268 18.37 -28.26 -6.62
CA ASP A 268 18.17 -29.41 -7.52
C ASP A 268 17.06 -29.19 -8.57
N GLY A 269 16.95 -27.95 -9.08
CA GLY A 269 15.93 -27.57 -10.07
C GLY A 269 14.53 -27.32 -9.48
N VAL A 270 14.35 -27.47 -8.16
CA VAL A 270 13.09 -27.21 -7.47
C VAL A 270 13.19 -25.89 -6.70
N VAL A 271 12.16 -25.05 -6.85
CA VAL A 271 12.05 -23.80 -6.09
C VAL A 271 11.53 -24.10 -4.69
N LYS A 272 12.36 -23.84 -3.68
CA LYS A 272 11.95 -23.86 -2.26
C LYS A 272 11.68 -22.43 -1.79
N VAL A 273 10.66 -22.29 -0.95
CA VAL A 273 10.23 -20.99 -0.41
C VAL A 273 10.25 -21.04 1.11
N GLU A 274 10.90 -20.07 1.73
CA GLU A 274 10.90 -19.84 3.18
C GLU A 274 10.22 -18.48 3.46
N LYS A 275 9.47 -18.37 4.55
CA LYS A 275 8.78 -17.14 4.97
C LYS A 275 9.31 -16.66 6.31
N ILE A 276 9.61 -15.37 6.42
CA ILE A 276 10.02 -14.69 7.65
C ILE A 276 9.16 -13.44 7.80
N ASP A 277 8.65 -13.21 9.00
CA ASP A 277 7.79 -12.06 9.29
C ASP A 277 8.55 -11.08 10.19
N HIS A 278 8.52 -9.80 9.83
CA HIS A 278 9.12 -8.72 10.61
C HIS A 278 8.09 -7.64 10.89
N THR A 279 8.05 -7.15 12.12
CA THR A 279 7.17 -6.06 12.54
C THR A 279 8.01 -4.91 13.08
N LYS A 280 7.76 -3.70 12.56
CA LYS A 280 8.43 -2.50 13.05
C LYS A 280 8.00 -2.22 14.48
N ALA A 281 8.96 -2.16 15.40
CA ALA A 281 8.71 -1.70 16.76
C ALA A 281 8.26 -0.23 16.73
N GLN A 282 7.14 0.08 17.40
CA GLN A 282 6.60 1.44 17.55
C GLN A 282 7.45 2.30 18.47
#